data_AF-A0A6M3ILZ8-F1
#
_entry.id   AF-A0A6M3ILZ8-F1
#
_cell.length_a   1.000
_cell.length_b   1.000
_cell.length_c   1.000
_cell.angle_alpha   90.00
_cell.angle_beta   90.00
_cell.angle_gamma   90.00
#
_symmetry.space_group_name_H-M   'P 1'
#
loop_
_entity.id
_entity.type
_entity.pdbx_description
1 polymer ?
#
loop_
_entity_poly.entity_id
_entity_poly.type
_entity_poly.pdbx_seq_one_letter_code
_entity_poly.pdbx_strand_id
1 'polypeptide(L)'
;MNKEQHAVLQSRGFTIEELPGLAQSPKITLYKKDRGAVIAMPNLPADPISLRRYLDRGFKLRPEDFPQDVIEENVIACDQCGKICKSDFGLKAHLRSHKN
;
A
#
# COMPACT_ATOMS: atom_id res chain seq x y z
N MET A 1 40.80 38.66 5.05
CA MET A 1 39.57 38.88 4.25
C MET A 1 39.97 38.87 2.78
N ASN A 2 39.73 37.76 2.07
CA ASN A 2 40.02 37.65 0.63
C ASN A 2 38.73 37.32 -0.12
N LYS A 3 38.40 38.14 -1.13
CA LYS A 3 37.14 38.15 -1.88
C LYS A 3 37.02 37.02 -2.91
N GLU A 4 38.03 36.16 -3.03
CA GLU A 4 38.11 35.14 -4.09
C GLU A 4 37.42 33.82 -3.71
N GLN A 5 37.15 33.56 -2.42
CA GLN A 5 36.49 32.32 -1.99
C GLN A 5 34.95 32.38 -2.07
N HIS A 6 34.36 33.55 -2.36
CA HIS A 6 32.91 33.70 -2.47
C HIS A 6 32.36 33.37 -3.88
N ALA A 7 33.22 33.15 -4.88
CA ALA A 7 32.79 32.98 -6.28
C ALA A 7 32.56 31.53 -6.73
N VAL A 8 32.85 30.52 -5.89
CA VAL A 8 32.66 29.09 -6.22
C VAL A 8 31.40 28.49 -5.57
N LEU A 9 30.53 29.34 -4.99
CA LEU A 9 29.26 28.89 -4.37
C LEU A 9 28.03 29.18 -5.22
N GLN A 10 28.16 29.82 -6.40
CA GLN A 10 27.00 30.27 -7.19
C GLN A 10 26.88 29.67 -8.60
N SER A 11 27.79 28.79 -9.04
CA SER A 11 27.82 28.34 -10.44
C SER A 11 27.99 26.83 -10.64
N ARG A 12 28.00 26.03 -9.57
CA ARG A 12 27.92 24.57 -9.69
C ARG A 12 26.83 24.09 -8.74
N GLY A 13 25.63 23.90 -9.28
CA GLY A 13 24.63 23.08 -8.62
C GLY A 13 25.30 21.76 -8.25
N PHE A 14 25.38 21.48 -6.96
CA PHE A 14 25.88 20.19 -6.50
C PHE A 14 25.00 19.13 -7.14
N THR A 15 25.57 18.35 -8.05
CA THR A 15 24.99 17.08 -8.45
C THR A 15 24.82 16.27 -7.17
N ILE A 16 23.59 15.84 -6.92
CA ILE A 16 23.15 15.16 -5.68
C ILE A 16 24.00 13.90 -5.37
N GLU A 17 24.85 13.46 -6.30
CA GLU A 17 25.67 12.26 -6.26
C GLU A 17 26.88 12.33 -5.30
N GLU A 18 27.32 13.51 -4.85
CA GLU A 18 28.61 13.65 -4.13
C GLU A 18 28.50 14.17 -2.68
N LEU A 19 27.41 13.88 -1.97
CA LEU A 19 27.34 14.11 -0.52
C LEU A 19 27.60 12.79 0.23
N PRO A 20 28.85 12.48 0.62
CA PRO A 20 29.16 11.31 1.43
C PRO A 20 28.54 11.51 2.82
N GLY A 21 27.39 10.87 3.05
CA GLY A 21 26.62 11.00 4.29
C GLY A 21 25.12 11.13 4.07
N LEU A 22 24.68 11.48 2.85
CA LEU A 22 23.26 11.39 2.48
C LEU A 22 23.00 9.94 2.03
N ALA A 23 22.57 9.10 2.97
CA ALA A 23 22.31 7.68 2.71
C ALA A 23 21.50 7.52 1.41
N GLN A 24 22.15 6.95 0.38
CA GLN A 24 21.49 6.57 -0.86
C GLN A 24 20.41 5.58 -0.47
N SER A 25 19.19 6.08 -0.35
CA SER A 25 18.09 5.28 0.16
C SER A 25 17.87 4.14 -0.85
N PRO A 26 17.79 2.88 -0.39
CA PRO A 26 17.58 1.77 -1.31
C PRO A 26 16.31 2.05 -2.13
N LYS A 27 16.36 1.75 -3.42
CA LYS A 27 15.22 1.95 -4.32
C LYS A 27 14.39 0.67 -4.37
N ILE A 28 13.08 0.79 -4.27
CA ILE A 28 12.14 -0.33 -4.31
C ILE A 28 11.02 -0.09 -5.32
N THR A 29 10.42 -1.18 -5.79
CA THR A 29 9.20 -1.14 -6.59
C THR A 29 8.01 -1.36 -5.67
N LEU A 30 7.05 -0.43 -5.71
CA LEU A 30 5.79 -0.56 -5.00
C LEU A 30 4.64 -0.66 -6.00
N TYR A 31 3.53 -1.21 -5.56
CA TYR A 31 2.34 -1.40 -6.37
C TYR A 31 1.19 -0.61 -5.77
N LYS A 32 0.29 -0.10 -6.62
CA LYS A 32 -0.93 0.59 -6.19
C LYS A 32 -2.11 0.14 -7.05
N LYS A 33 -3.29 -0.04 -6.44
CA LYS A 33 -4.54 -0.29 -7.15
C LYS A 33 -5.12 1.05 -7.63
N ASP A 34 -5.28 1.22 -8.93
CA ASP A 34 -5.94 2.38 -9.56
C ASP A 34 -7.01 1.87 -10.53
N ARG A 35 -8.27 2.30 -10.33
CA ARG A 35 -9.43 1.89 -11.16
C ARG A 35 -9.54 0.37 -11.39
N GLY A 36 -9.15 -0.44 -10.39
CA GLY A 36 -9.18 -1.90 -10.47
C GLY A 36 -7.94 -2.56 -11.11
N ALA A 37 -7.04 -1.77 -11.71
CA ALA A 37 -5.75 -2.26 -12.21
C ALA A 37 -4.64 -2.08 -11.17
N VAL A 38 -3.69 -3.00 -11.13
CA VAL A 38 -2.49 -2.89 -10.29
C VAL A 38 -1.37 -2.24 -11.10
N ILE A 39 -0.94 -1.05 -10.69
CA ILE A 39 0.12 -0.27 -11.33
C ILE A 39 1.43 -0.45 -10.54
N ALA A 40 2.50 -0.81 -11.24
CA ALA A 40 3.84 -0.85 -10.69
C ALA A 40 4.49 0.55 -10.71
N MET A 41 5.08 0.93 -9.59
CA MET A 41 5.76 2.19 -9.37
C MET A 41 7.22 1.84 -9.02
N PRO A 42 8.14 1.90 -9.99
CA PRO A 42 9.54 1.56 -9.77
C PRO A 42 10.33 2.74 -9.18
N ASN A 43 11.51 2.44 -8.63
CA ASN A 43 12.51 3.42 -8.18
C ASN A 43 12.08 4.36 -7.03
N LEU A 44 11.17 3.92 -6.14
CA LEU A 44 10.80 4.72 -4.98
C LEU A 44 11.81 4.58 -3.84
N PRO A 45 12.06 5.64 -3.06
CA PRO A 45 12.93 5.57 -1.90
C PRO A 45 12.34 4.65 -0.83
N ALA A 46 13.13 3.69 -0.37
CA ALA A 46 12.76 2.77 0.70
C ALA A 46 13.29 3.23 2.08
N ASP A 47 13.45 4.54 2.28
CA ASP A 47 13.71 5.07 3.62
C ASP A 47 12.48 4.85 4.54
N PRO A 48 12.67 4.74 5.87
CA PRO A 48 11.58 4.40 6.78
C PRO A 48 10.39 5.37 6.75
N ILE A 49 10.63 6.65 6.46
CA ILE A 49 9.59 7.69 6.45
C ILE A 49 8.76 7.54 5.17
N SER A 50 9.43 7.45 4.02
CA SER A 50 8.78 7.26 2.73
C SER A 50 8.01 5.95 2.68
N LEU A 51 8.61 4.85 3.13
CA LEU A 51 7.96 3.53 3.15
C LEU A 51 6.67 3.57 3.98
N ARG A 52 6.72 4.14 5.19
CA ARG A 52 5.53 4.28 6.03
C ARG A 52 4.45 5.10 5.32
N ARG A 53 4.82 6.20 4.67
CA ARG A 53 3.90 7.06 3.91
C ARG A 53 3.28 6.34 2.72
N TYR A 54 4.04 5.50 2.00
CA TYR A 54 3.51 4.73 0.88
C TYR A 54 2.54 3.67 1.36
N LEU A 55 2.88 2.92 2.41
CA LEU A 55 2.00 1.90 2.97
C LEU A 55 0.68 2.50 3.49
N ASP A 56 0.74 3.66 4.15
CA ASP A 56 -0.44 4.39 4.63
C ASP A 56 -1.36 4.86 3.48
N ARG A 57 -0.76 5.22 2.34
CA ARG A 57 -1.47 5.57 1.10
C ARG A 57 -1.99 4.36 0.31
N GLY A 58 -1.87 3.15 0.85
CA GLY A 58 -2.37 1.93 0.23
C GLY A 58 -1.45 1.32 -0.83
N PHE A 59 -0.18 1.71 -0.88
CA PHE A 59 0.80 1.00 -1.69
C PHE A 59 1.16 -0.34 -1.05
N LYS A 60 1.53 -1.32 -1.88
CA LYS A 60 1.93 -2.67 -1.47
C LYS A 60 3.27 -3.05 -2.06
N LEU A 61 4.01 -3.93 -1.38
CA LEU A 61 5.32 -4.40 -1.83
C LEU A 61 5.21 -5.40 -2.97
N ARG A 62 4.17 -6.23 -2.97
CA ARG A 62 3.86 -7.17 -4.04
C ARG A 62 2.43 -6.96 -4.53
N PRO A 63 2.15 -7.27 -5.79
CA PRO A 63 0.78 -7.24 -6.32
C PRO A 63 -0.12 -8.29 -5.66
N GLU A 64 0.44 -9.35 -5.08
CA GLU A 64 -0.30 -10.39 -4.34
C GLU A 64 -0.83 -9.91 -2.98
N ASP A 65 -0.22 -8.88 -2.39
CA ASP A 65 -0.60 -8.36 -1.07
C ASP A 65 -1.82 -7.43 -1.14
N PHE A 66 -2.32 -7.11 -2.35
CA PHE A 66 -3.66 -6.59 -2.44
C PHE A 66 -4.59 -7.69 -1.97
N PRO A 67 -5.50 -7.43 -1.01
CA PRO A 67 -6.59 -8.37 -0.80
C PRO A 67 -7.22 -8.56 -2.17
N GLN A 68 -7.08 -9.77 -2.74
CA GLN A 68 -8.08 -10.27 -3.66
C GLN A 68 -9.35 -9.95 -2.93
N ASP A 69 -10.15 -9.03 -3.50
CA ASP A 69 -11.48 -8.71 -2.98
C ASP A 69 -11.97 -10.03 -2.44
N VAL A 70 -12.07 -10.13 -1.11
CA VAL A 70 -12.66 -11.30 -0.50
C VAL A 70 -14.07 -11.11 -0.98
N ILE A 71 -14.34 -11.66 -2.17
CA ILE A 71 -15.66 -11.90 -2.64
C ILE A 71 -16.25 -12.54 -1.41
N GLU A 72 -17.30 -11.90 -0.93
CA GLU A 72 -18.15 -12.40 0.13
C GLU A 72 -18.77 -13.70 -0.42
N GLU A 73 -17.94 -14.71 -0.68
CA GLU A 73 -18.23 -15.81 -1.61
C GLU A 73 -18.98 -16.93 -0.87
N ASN A 74 -19.33 -16.68 0.38
CA ASN A 74 -20.18 -17.54 1.19
C ASN A 74 -21.03 -16.74 2.18
N VAL A 75 -21.49 -15.53 1.81
CA VAL A 75 -22.66 -14.99 2.50
C VAL A 75 -23.91 -15.70 2.02
N ILE A 76 -24.45 -16.54 2.90
CA ILE A 76 -25.63 -17.33 2.63
C ILE A 76 -26.79 -16.66 3.36
N ALA A 77 -27.76 -16.19 2.58
CA ALA A 77 -28.97 -15.56 3.11
C ALA A 77 -29.99 -16.62 3.53
N CYS A 78 -30.71 -16.36 4.61
CA CYS A 78 -31.83 -17.19 5.02
C CYS A 78 -33.06 -16.89 4.18
N ASP A 79 -33.64 -17.93 3.55
CA ASP A 79 -34.85 -17.82 2.73
C ASP A 79 -36.07 -17.32 3.51
N GLN A 80 -36.15 -17.62 4.81
CA GLN A 80 -37.32 -17.32 5.64
C GLN A 80 -37.34 -15.90 6.23
N CYS A 81 -36.18 -15.25 6.39
CA CYS A 81 -36.12 -13.91 7.02
C CYS A 81 -35.08 -12.96 6.41
N GLY A 82 -34.37 -13.38 5.36
CA GLY A 82 -33.37 -12.58 4.66
C GLY A 82 -32.09 -12.33 5.46
N LYS A 83 -31.89 -12.98 6.61
CA LYS A 83 -30.69 -12.76 7.43
C LYS A 83 -29.44 -13.29 6.72
N ILE A 84 -28.45 -12.42 6.58
CA ILE A 84 -27.18 -12.72 5.92
C ILE A 84 -26.25 -13.42 6.92
N CYS A 85 -25.83 -14.65 6.60
CA CYS A 85 -24.91 -15.43 7.41
C CYS A 85 -23.57 -15.59 6.67
N LYS A 86 -22.44 -15.41 7.35
CA LYS A 86 -21.10 -15.48 6.73
C LYS A 86 -20.58 -16.92 6.50
N SER A 87 -21.38 -17.95 6.79
CA SER A 87 -21.01 -19.37 6.72
C SER A 87 -22.23 -20.30 6.70
N ASP A 88 -22.10 -21.50 6.13
CA ASP A 88 -23.18 -22.50 6.05
C ASP A 88 -23.60 -23.01 7.44
N PHE A 89 -22.64 -23.16 8.35
CA PHE A 89 -22.90 -23.55 9.74
C PHE A 89 -23.77 -22.50 10.46
N GLY A 90 -23.50 -21.22 10.20
CA GLY A 90 -24.28 -20.09 10.74
C GLY A 90 -25.72 -20.10 10.25
N LEU A 91 -25.93 -20.44 8.97
CA LEU A 91 -27.27 -20.61 8.41
C LEU A 91 -28.00 -21.80 9.05
N LYS A 92 -27.37 -22.97 9.16
CA LYS A 92 -27.99 -24.17 9.77
C LYS A 92 -28.41 -23.93 11.22
N ALA A 93 -27.59 -23.25 12.01
CA ALA A 93 -27.94 -22.87 13.37
C ALA A 93 -29.10 -21.86 13.39
N HIS A 94 -29.06 -20.87 12.51
CA HIS A 94 -30.13 -19.87 12.37
C HIS A 94 -31.48 -20.50 11.95
N LEU A 95 -31.49 -21.46 11.03
CA LEU A 95 -32.70 -22.18 10.61
C LEU A 95 -33.40 -22.93 11.75
N ARG A 96 -32.66 -23.33 12.80
CA ARG A 96 -33.27 -23.93 14.00
C ARG A 96 -34.12 -22.93 14.78
N SER A 97 -33.80 -21.64 14.71
CA SER A 97 -34.59 -20.57 15.36
C SER A 97 -35.95 -20.35 14.69
N HIS A 98 -36.11 -20.75 13.43
CA HIS A 98 -37.41 -20.72 12.74
C HIS A 98 -38.26 -21.96 12.98
N LYS A 99 -37.62 -23.05 13.44
CA LYS A 99 -38.28 -24.35 13.68
C LYS A 99 -38.86 -24.46 15.10
N ASN A 100 -38.60 -23.49 15.97
CA ASN A 100 -39.00 -23.49 17.38
C ASN A 100 -40.04 -22.41 17.63
#